data_AF-A0A517XX63-F1
#
_entry.id   AF-A0A517XX63-F1
#
_cell.length_a   1.000
_cell.length_b   1.000
_cell.length_c   1.000
_cell.angle_alpha   90.00
_cell.angle_beta   90.00
_cell.angle_gamma   90.00
#
_symmetry.space_group_name_H-M   'P 1'
#
loop_
_entity.id
_entity.type
_entity.pdbx_description
1 polymer ?
#
loop_
_entity_poly.entity_id
_entity_poly.type
_entity_poly.pdbx_seq_one_letter_code
_entity_poly.pdbx_strand_id
1 'polypeptide(L)'
;MTRVRSLAALAVALVAAAPSTAAPRDDLLRVVPPDAAVVGLVQNGASHAKAVMGSPFAAWFPSTPLGQSVAAGLKFGDARDGFRTALAALGTTPDEVAADVLGDAVGFAYSPAPANNPAAERMVILIRPRVPATLSRLVERLNDLQTRDGELKAVERREHGGAAYHVRRRTDGTDEFYTLRNGVFAFSRSEADVRAVIDRDRTEPTDRAPALAAKLGRLGVADAVVVVLVNPRPLDAELAAKTAAAGADERAFLGRFGEAWRALDAAAIYLTLGEGIEAGVALDFRPGELAPAARAWLTGGRAPSALWAAVPDHALGAVAVRFRAAEAVEALRAVLPEPGRAAIDSTLGSYLGPVLGRDRLPRVLEALGPDWTVWAEPPAAGAGPLPVLVGAVRLKGDADVTRAVERAVGFGFAAARVAYNAKHADQIEIDDEVTADGRVTTLSGEKAFPAGVRPAFAVKGGYLILATTPDAVRRFRPPSDAEPPAGEAVIARLSGRALGAYLGEHRDALARVLGDADAGRTFDQLMVLLEPVERADVVVRGTETGVRLAVRIRPVRPLK
;
A
#
# COMPACT_ATOMS: atom_id res chain seq x y z
N MET A 1 17.73 16.24 -8.87
CA MET A 1 16.46 15.71 -8.31
C MET A 1 16.54 15.55 -6.78
N THR A 2 16.94 16.59 -6.05
CA THR A 2 17.26 16.51 -4.60
C THR A 2 16.27 17.27 -3.70
N ARG A 3 15.09 17.67 -4.23
CA ARG A 3 14.11 18.53 -3.53
C ARG A 3 12.79 17.84 -3.12
N VAL A 4 12.65 16.52 -3.28
CA VAL A 4 11.38 15.81 -2.99
C VAL A 4 11.34 15.16 -1.60
N ARG A 5 12.43 15.18 -0.82
CA ARG A 5 12.53 14.45 0.46
C ARG A 5 11.79 15.09 1.66
N SER A 6 11.25 16.30 1.53
CA SER A 6 10.65 17.04 2.66
C SER A 6 9.11 17.07 2.67
N LEU A 7 8.43 16.48 1.68
CA LEU A 7 6.96 16.47 1.60
C LEU A 7 6.28 15.30 2.32
N ALA A 8 7.02 14.28 2.75
CA ALA A 8 6.45 13.07 3.37
C ALA A 8 6.29 13.16 4.91
N ALA A 9 6.93 14.13 5.58
CA ALA A 9 7.00 14.18 7.05
C ALA A 9 5.86 14.98 7.74
N LEU A 10 4.96 15.64 6.98
CA LEU A 10 3.89 16.47 7.56
C LEU A 10 2.49 15.83 7.52
N ALA A 11 2.35 14.59 7.04
CA ALA A 11 1.05 13.98 6.73
C ALA A 11 0.49 13.01 7.81
N VAL A 12 1.12 12.88 8.99
CA VAL A 12 0.83 11.77 9.94
C VAL A 12 0.27 12.21 11.31
N ALA A 13 -0.56 13.26 11.35
CA ALA A 13 -1.36 13.49 12.54
C ALA A 13 -2.79 13.84 12.14
N LEU A 14 -3.76 13.36 12.92
CA LEU A 14 -5.18 13.77 13.01
C LEU A 14 -6.20 12.87 12.27
N VAL A 15 -6.77 11.76 12.85
CA VAL A 15 -7.88 11.01 12.18
C VAL A 15 -8.83 10.06 12.99
N ALA A 16 -10.14 10.33 13.12
CA ALA A 16 -11.31 9.71 12.44
C ALA A 16 -12.70 10.40 12.77
N ALA A 17 -13.74 10.36 11.90
CA ALA A 17 -15.21 10.51 12.18
C ALA A 17 -16.07 10.71 10.90
N ALA A 18 -17.39 10.51 11.05
CA ALA A 18 -18.47 10.08 10.13
C ALA A 18 -18.74 10.89 8.83
N PRO A 19 -19.39 10.26 7.81
CA PRO A 19 -19.69 10.86 6.51
C PRO A 19 -20.75 11.97 6.60
N SER A 20 -20.45 13.12 6.01
CA SER A 20 -21.33 14.31 5.91
C SER A 20 -22.01 14.37 4.54
N THR A 21 -23.26 14.84 4.51
CA THR A 21 -23.99 15.26 3.31
C THR A 21 -23.21 16.34 2.55
N ALA A 22 -23.12 16.23 1.22
CA ALA A 22 -22.31 17.07 0.30
C ALA A 22 -21.01 17.58 0.95
N ALA A 23 -19.99 16.71 1.00
CA ALA A 23 -18.79 16.93 1.79
C ALA A 23 -18.15 18.30 1.46
N PRO A 24 -17.67 19.10 2.44
CA PRO A 24 -16.91 20.34 2.22
C PRO A 24 -15.75 20.21 1.22
N ARG A 25 -15.25 18.98 1.03
CA ARG A 25 -14.36 18.57 -0.06
C ARG A 25 -14.90 18.94 -1.45
N ASP A 26 -16.17 18.72 -1.73
CA ASP A 26 -16.75 18.89 -3.07
C ASP A 26 -16.74 20.38 -3.48
N ASP A 27 -16.96 21.30 -2.54
CA ASP A 27 -16.76 22.74 -2.79
C ASP A 27 -15.31 23.06 -3.20
N LEU A 28 -14.35 22.45 -2.50
CA LEU A 28 -12.94 22.60 -2.82
C LEU A 28 -12.61 22.00 -4.19
N LEU A 29 -13.05 20.77 -4.46
CA LEU A 29 -12.77 20.06 -5.71
C LEU A 29 -13.46 20.68 -6.93
N ARG A 30 -14.57 21.42 -6.74
CA ARG A 30 -15.25 22.17 -7.80
C ARG A 30 -14.33 23.23 -8.42
N VAL A 31 -13.46 23.84 -7.61
CA VAL A 31 -12.57 24.91 -8.07
C VAL A 31 -11.16 24.43 -8.40
N VAL A 32 -10.84 23.16 -8.18
CA VAL A 32 -9.56 22.57 -8.60
C VAL A 32 -9.48 22.50 -10.13
N PRO A 33 -8.33 22.80 -10.76
CA PRO A 33 -8.16 22.55 -12.20
C PRO A 33 -8.45 21.08 -12.55
N PRO A 34 -9.41 20.78 -13.44
CA PRO A 34 -9.77 19.39 -13.78
C PRO A 34 -8.64 18.63 -14.48
N ASP A 35 -7.71 19.38 -15.07
CA ASP A 35 -6.50 18.92 -15.75
C ASP A 35 -5.27 18.85 -14.83
N ALA A 36 -5.42 19.08 -13.51
CA ALA A 36 -4.30 18.94 -12.58
C ALA A 36 -3.73 17.52 -12.61
N ALA A 37 -2.41 17.41 -12.79
CA ALA A 37 -1.69 16.14 -12.81
C ALA A 37 -1.73 15.46 -11.44
N VAL A 38 -1.60 16.25 -10.37
CA VAL A 38 -1.64 15.78 -8.99
C VAL A 38 -2.55 16.68 -8.18
N VAL A 39 -3.46 16.07 -7.43
CA VAL A 39 -4.31 16.74 -6.45
C VAL A 39 -4.10 16.08 -5.09
N GLY A 40 -3.42 16.79 -4.19
CA GLY A 40 -3.36 16.45 -2.77
C GLY A 40 -4.60 16.98 -2.06
N LEU A 41 -5.22 16.16 -1.23
CA LEU A 41 -6.41 16.49 -0.46
C LEU A 41 -6.23 15.95 0.96
N VAL A 42 -6.44 16.80 1.95
CA VAL A 42 -6.67 16.42 3.34
C VAL A 42 -8.07 16.88 3.71
N GLN A 43 -8.91 16.01 4.26
CA GLN A 43 -10.30 16.36 4.56
C GLN A 43 -10.72 15.89 5.94
N ASN A 44 -11.74 16.55 6.48
CA ASN A 44 -12.35 16.31 7.79
C ASN A 44 -11.37 16.36 8.97
N GLY A 45 -10.22 17.02 8.80
CA GLY A 45 -9.06 16.98 9.71
C GLY A 45 -9.40 17.22 11.19
N ALA A 46 -10.34 18.11 11.51
CA ALA A 46 -10.72 18.39 12.90
C ALA A 46 -11.52 17.27 13.54
N SER A 47 -12.55 16.77 12.85
CA SER A 47 -13.33 15.61 13.29
C SER A 47 -12.40 14.42 13.50
N HIS A 48 -11.49 14.30 12.55
CA HIS A 48 -10.45 13.33 12.48
C HIS A 48 -9.46 13.40 13.68
N ALA A 49 -8.87 14.56 13.95
CA ALA A 49 -8.05 14.83 15.13
C ALA A 49 -8.72 14.38 16.43
N LYS A 50 -9.98 14.76 16.59
CA LYS A 50 -10.75 14.54 17.81
C LYS A 50 -10.91 13.06 18.14
N ALA A 51 -11.23 12.19 17.18
CA ALA A 51 -11.39 10.77 17.49
C ALA A 51 -10.07 10.10 17.85
N VAL A 52 -8.97 10.38 17.14
CA VAL A 52 -7.66 9.82 17.53
C VAL A 52 -7.28 10.29 18.92
N MET A 53 -7.35 11.60 19.21
CA MET A 53 -6.97 12.11 20.54
C MET A 53 -7.86 11.57 21.65
N GLY A 54 -9.13 11.27 21.36
CA GLY A 54 -10.06 10.63 22.29
C GLY A 54 -9.94 9.11 22.38
N SER A 55 -9.08 8.48 21.58
CA SER A 55 -8.99 7.02 21.50
C SER A 55 -8.14 6.40 22.61
N PRO A 56 -8.39 5.13 22.97
CA PRO A 56 -7.50 4.37 23.84
C PRO A 56 -6.06 4.30 23.33
N PHE A 57 -5.86 4.29 22.00
CA PHE A 57 -4.54 4.31 21.39
C PHE A 57 -3.77 5.58 21.73
N ALA A 58 -4.36 6.77 21.61
CA ALA A 58 -3.64 8.02 21.86
C ALA A 58 -3.24 8.21 23.33
N ALA A 59 -4.04 7.70 24.26
CA ALA A 59 -3.68 7.70 25.68
C ALA A 59 -2.53 6.72 25.98
N TRP A 60 -2.50 5.59 25.30
CA TRP A 60 -1.53 4.51 25.54
C TRP A 60 -0.22 4.70 24.77
N PHE A 61 -0.25 5.02 23.48
CA PHE A 61 0.93 5.05 22.60
C PHE A 61 2.12 5.86 23.14
N PRO A 62 1.95 7.06 23.73
CA PRO A 62 3.06 7.81 24.33
C PRO A 62 3.77 7.09 25.48
N SER A 63 3.13 6.09 26.10
CA SER A 63 3.74 5.27 27.16
C SER A 63 4.63 4.15 26.62
N THR A 64 4.54 3.82 25.33
CA THR A 64 5.33 2.77 24.68
C THR A 64 6.75 3.27 24.34
N PRO A 65 7.77 2.40 24.34
CA PRO A 65 9.11 2.70 23.80
C PRO A 65 9.09 3.33 22.41
N LEU A 66 8.24 2.84 21.49
CA LEU A 66 8.11 3.43 20.16
C LEU A 66 7.52 4.84 20.23
N GLY A 67 6.46 5.06 20.99
CA GLY A 67 5.84 6.38 21.15
C GLY A 67 6.78 7.40 21.77
N GLN A 68 7.58 6.99 22.75
CA GLN A 68 8.63 7.82 23.33
C GLN A 68 9.72 8.15 22.30
N SER A 69 10.15 7.17 21.50
CA SER A 69 11.17 7.37 20.46
C SER A 69 10.67 8.28 19.34
N VAL A 70 9.42 8.13 18.93
CA VAL A 70 8.75 9.00 17.95
C VAL A 70 8.64 10.42 18.50
N ALA A 71 8.23 10.58 19.76
CA ALA A 71 8.13 11.89 20.41
C ALA A 71 9.50 12.58 20.58
N ALA A 72 10.56 11.81 20.83
CA ALA A 72 11.92 12.35 20.97
C ALA A 72 12.60 12.64 19.62
N GLY A 73 12.40 11.77 18.62
CA GLY A 73 13.05 11.85 17.32
C GLY A 73 12.42 12.90 16.41
N LEU A 74 11.11 13.10 16.53
CA LEU A 74 10.46 14.25 15.93
C LEU A 74 10.82 15.44 16.81
N LYS A 75 11.69 16.33 16.33
CA LYS A 75 11.93 17.67 16.91
C LYS A 75 10.67 18.57 16.85
N PHE A 76 9.51 17.97 17.06
CA PHE A 76 8.23 18.63 17.18
C PHE A 76 8.27 19.64 18.31
N GLY A 77 9.08 19.47 19.37
CA GLY A 77 9.23 20.51 20.40
C GLY A 77 9.58 21.87 19.78
N ASP A 78 10.78 21.97 19.19
CA ASP A 78 11.28 23.21 18.58
C ASP A 78 10.36 23.74 17.47
N ALA A 79 9.90 22.84 16.58
CA ALA A 79 9.02 23.23 15.49
C ALA A 79 7.64 23.70 15.99
N ARG A 80 7.08 23.03 17.00
CA ARG A 80 5.79 23.38 17.62
C ARG A 80 5.91 24.67 18.40
N ASP A 81 7.03 24.92 19.08
CA ASP A 81 7.23 26.14 19.85
C ASP A 81 7.48 27.34 18.92
N GLY A 82 8.26 27.16 17.85
CA GLY A 82 8.37 28.14 16.77
C GLY A 82 7.02 28.42 16.11
N PHE A 83 6.26 27.37 15.80
CA PHE A 83 4.91 27.50 15.22
C PHE A 83 3.94 28.19 16.17
N ARG A 84 3.93 27.83 17.46
CA ARG A 84 3.13 28.50 18.51
C ARG A 84 3.49 29.97 18.62
N THR A 85 4.77 30.31 18.58
CA THR A 85 5.24 31.70 18.63
C THR A 85 4.74 32.49 17.41
N ALA A 86 4.87 31.90 16.21
CA ALA A 86 4.33 32.50 14.98
C ALA A 86 2.81 32.68 15.03
N LEU A 87 2.06 31.68 15.52
CA LEU A 87 0.61 31.77 15.68
C LEU A 87 0.19 32.78 16.75
N ALA A 88 0.94 32.89 17.85
CA ALA A 88 0.71 33.89 18.87
C ALA A 88 0.92 35.31 18.31
N ALA A 89 1.92 35.52 17.45
CA ALA A 89 2.10 36.79 16.73
C ALA A 89 0.94 37.09 15.76
N LEU A 90 0.32 36.05 15.20
CA LEU A 90 -0.92 36.14 14.43
C LEU A 90 -2.18 36.21 15.32
N GLY A 91 -2.02 36.18 16.65
CA GLY A 91 -3.09 36.19 17.66
C GLY A 91 -4.10 35.07 17.50
N THR A 92 -3.61 33.84 17.30
CA THR A 92 -4.38 32.59 17.26
C THR A 92 -3.62 31.46 17.98
N THR A 93 -4.23 30.28 18.07
CA THR A 93 -3.63 29.08 18.66
C THR A 93 -3.52 27.93 17.65
N PRO A 94 -2.63 26.94 17.87
CA PRO A 94 -2.60 25.74 17.03
C PRO A 94 -3.94 25.02 16.93
N ASP A 95 -4.70 24.98 18.03
CA ASP A 95 -6.00 24.31 18.10
C ASP A 95 -7.05 25.06 17.26
N GLU A 96 -7.06 26.40 17.32
CA GLU A 96 -7.91 27.23 16.45
C GLU A 96 -7.55 27.03 14.98
N VAL A 97 -6.28 27.05 14.60
CA VAL A 97 -5.88 26.82 13.20
C VAL A 97 -6.29 25.42 12.72
N ALA A 98 -6.05 24.39 13.54
CA ALA A 98 -6.43 23.02 13.19
C ALA A 98 -7.96 22.85 13.08
N ALA A 99 -8.74 23.45 13.99
CA ALA A 99 -10.18 23.29 14.05
C ALA A 99 -10.93 24.20 13.05
N ASP A 100 -10.55 25.46 12.96
CA ASP A 100 -11.28 26.48 12.19
C ASP A 100 -10.78 26.58 10.75
N VAL A 101 -9.48 26.44 10.52
CA VAL A 101 -8.87 26.66 9.20
C VAL A 101 -8.67 25.35 8.45
N LEU A 102 -8.07 24.35 9.10
CA LEU A 102 -7.75 23.05 8.47
C LEU A 102 -8.83 21.99 8.71
N GLY A 103 -9.93 22.36 9.37
CA GLY A 103 -10.89 21.43 9.94
C GLY A 103 -11.76 20.67 8.93
N ASP A 104 -12.06 21.28 7.79
CA ASP A 104 -12.99 20.73 6.79
C ASP A 104 -12.27 20.19 5.55
N ALA A 105 -11.54 21.00 4.78
CA ALA A 105 -10.68 20.47 3.70
C ALA A 105 -9.51 21.38 3.34
N VAL A 106 -8.38 20.77 3.00
CA VAL A 106 -7.18 21.42 2.46
C VAL A 106 -6.80 20.69 1.19
N GLY A 107 -6.52 21.44 0.13
CA GLY A 107 -6.20 20.92 -1.18
C GLY A 107 -4.95 21.55 -1.75
N PHE A 108 -4.31 20.80 -2.62
CA PHE A 108 -3.14 21.22 -3.38
C PHE A 108 -3.30 20.67 -4.79
N ALA A 109 -3.24 21.52 -5.80
CA ALA A 109 -3.32 21.11 -7.20
C ALA A 109 -2.05 21.50 -7.92
N TYR A 110 -1.46 20.54 -8.63
CA TYR A 110 -0.22 20.69 -9.37
C TYR A 110 -0.36 20.19 -10.80
N SER A 111 0.15 20.98 -11.75
CA SER A 111 0.36 20.55 -13.13
C SER A 111 1.79 20.88 -13.52
N PRO A 112 2.58 19.90 -13.99
CA PRO A 112 3.93 20.17 -14.45
C PRO A 112 3.89 21.06 -15.69
N ALA A 113 4.91 21.89 -15.84
CA ALA A 113 5.12 22.60 -17.09
C ALA A 113 5.37 21.61 -18.24
N PRO A 114 4.81 21.85 -19.43
CA PRO A 114 5.27 21.22 -20.65
C PRO A 114 6.78 21.48 -20.85
N ALA A 115 7.51 20.52 -21.42
CA ALA A 115 8.96 20.61 -21.60
C ALA A 115 9.41 21.85 -22.39
N ASN A 116 8.55 22.37 -23.27
CA ASN A 116 8.81 23.55 -24.09
C ASN A 116 8.35 24.87 -23.44
N ASN A 117 7.69 24.84 -22.28
CA ASN A 117 7.23 26.04 -21.59
C ASN A 117 7.28 25.89 -20.05
N PRO A 118 8.47 26.00 -19.43
CA PRO A 118 8.65 25.93 -17.98
C PRO A 118 7.79 26.93 -17.18
N ALA A 119 7.43 28.06 -17.78
CA ALA A 119 6.60 29.08 -17.14
C ALA A 119 5.12 28.70 -17.05
N ALA A 120 4.69 27.62 -17.72
CA ALA A 120 3.34 27.08 -17.64
C ALA A 120 3.17 26.05 -16.50
N GLU A 121 4.11 25.97 -15.55
CA GLU A 121 3.92 25.22 -14.31
C GLU A 121 2.78 25.86 -13.50
N ARG A 122 1.83 25.04 -13.05
CA ARG A 122 0.64 25.53 -12.33
C ARG A 122 0.59 24.92 -10.95
N MET A 123 0.37 25.75 -9.95
CA MET A 123 0.25 25.35 -8.56
C MET A 123 -0.81 26.19 -7.86
N VAL A 124 -1.78 25.53 -7.22
CA VAL A 124 -2.82 26.19 -6.43
C VAL A 124 -2.95 25.49 -5.08
N ILE A 125 -2.89 26.27 -4.00
CA ILE A 125 -3.23 25.83 -2.65
C ILE A 125 -4.68 26.25 -2.38
N LEU A 126 -5.47 25.33 -1.86
CA LEU A 126 -6.90 25.50 -1.61
C LEU A 126 -7.20 25.16 -0.15
N ILE A 127 -8.06 25.94 0.49
CA ILE A 127 -8.52 25.67 1.86
C ILE A 127 -10.01 25.93 1.92
N ARG A 128 -10.80 24.94 2.35
CA ARG A 128 -12.17 25.12 2.81
C ARG A 128 -12.10 25.18 4.34
N PRO A 129 -11.97 26.38 4.94
CA PRO A 129 -12.04 26.52 6.38
C PRO A 129 -13.44 26.21 6.90
N ARG A 130 -13.49 25.66 8.11
CA ARG A 130 -14.73 25.51 8.88
C ARG A 130 -15.28 26.87 9.31
N VAL A 131 -14.39 27.79 9.68
CA VAL A 131 -14.73 29.17 10.03
C VAL A 131 -14.00 30.14 9.09
N PRO A 132 -14.61 30.52 7.95
CA PRO A 132 -13.96 31.39 6.96
C PRO A 132 -13.44 32.72 7.54
N ALA A 133 -14.16 33.30 8.50
CA ALA A 133 -13.75 34.54 9.17
C ALA A 133 -12.41 34.40 9.92
N THR A 134 -12.13 33.22 10.51
CA THR A 134 -10.84 32.96 11.18
C THR A 134 -9.70 33.01 10.17
N LEU A 135 -9.84 32.33 9.02
CA LEU A 135 -8.82 32.35 7.97
C LEU A 135 -8.61 33.77 7.39
N SER A 136 -9.68 34.52 7.10
CA SER A 136 -9.56 35.90 6.59
C SER A 136 -8.73 36.77 7.52
N ARG A 137 -9.06 36.77 8.81
CA ARG A 137 -8.34 37.53 9.85
C ARG A 137 -6.87 37.12 9.94
N LEU A 138 -6.55 35.83 9.79
CA LEU A 138 -5.16 35.36 9.79
C LEU A 138 -4.38 35.85 8.57
N VAL A 139 -5.00 35.81 7.39
CA VAL A 139 -4.38 36.30 6.15
C VAL A 139 -4.15 37.81 6.22
N GLU A 140 -5.11 38.58 6.73
CA GLU A 140 -4.97 40.03 6.95
C GLU A 140 -3.80 40.33 7.90
N ARG A 141 -3.74 39.68 9.06
CA ARG A 141 -2.64 39.86 10.03
C ARG A 141 -1.28 39.45 9.46
N LEU A 142 -1.23 38.38 8.68
CA LEU A 142 -0.01 37.95 8.00
C LEU A 142 0.47 39.00 7.00
N ASN A 143 -0.45 39.54 6.19
CA ASN A 143 -0.13 40.61 5.24
C ASN A 143 0.39 41.87 5.95
N ASP A 144 -0.23 42.26 7.07
CA ASP A 144 0.19 43.42 7.86
C ASP A 144 1.57 43.24 8.49
N LEU A 145 1.88 42.04 9.00
CA LEU A 145 3.20 41.71 9.51
C LEU A 145 4.26 41.77 8.39
N GLN A 146 4.03 41.08 7.28
CA GLN A 146 4.99 41.02 6.19
C GLN A 146 5.19 42.36 5.46
N THR A 147 4.18 43.23 5.45
CA THR A 147 4.33 44.60 4.94
C THR A 147 5.19 45.44 5.87
N ARG A 148 5.00 45.32 7.19
CA ARG A 148 5.83 46.01 8.19
C ARG A 148 7.28 45.53 8.20
N ASP A 149 7.49 44.23 7.98
CA ASP A 149 8.82 43.61 7.92
C ASP A 149 9.51 43.82 6.56
N GLY A 150 8.82 44.45 5.59
CA GLY A 150 9.36 44.78 4.28
C GLY A 150 9.42 43.61 3.29
N GLU A 151 8.82 42.46 3.61
CA GLU A 151 8.69 41.34 2.67
C GLU A 151 7.66 41.64 1.56
N LEU A 152 6.61 42.39 1.88
CA LEU A 152 5.59 42.86 0.94
C LEU A 152 5.68 44.38 0.75
N LYS A 153 5.63 44.81 -0.52
CA LYS A 153 5.50 46.23 -0.90
C LYS A 153 4.06 46.72 -0.72
N ALA A 154 3.10 45.90 -1.12
CA ALA A 154 1.68 46.24 -1.10
C ALA A 154 0.81 44.97 -1.20
N VAL A 155 -0.45 45.09 -0.75
CA VAL A 155 -1.51 44.13 -1.05
C VAL A 155 -2.62 44.87 -1.80
N GLU A 156 -2.73 44.64 -3.11
CA GLU A 156 -3.70 45.31 -3.98
C GLU A 156 -4.96 44.46 -4.12
N ARG A 157 -6.14 45.08 -3.93
CA ARG A 157 -7.41 44.46 -4.31
C ARG A 157 -7.65 44.63 -5.80
N ARG A 158 -8.02 43.55 -6.49
CA ARG A 158 -8.41 43.52 -7.89
C ARG A 158 -9.74 42.79 -8.06
N GLU A 159 -10.32 42.89 -9.24
CA GLU A 159 -11.56 42.22 -9.60
C GLU A 159 -11.41 41.44 -10.91
N HIS A 160 -12.01 40.25 -10.95
CA HIS A 160 -12.13 39.43 -12.15
C HIS A 160 -13.51 38.77 -12.16
N GLY A 161 -14.28 38.95 -13.23
CA GLY A 161 -15.62 38.35 -13.31
C GLY A 161 -16.58 38.77 -12.20
N GLY A 162 -16.43 39.99 -11.65
CA GLY A 162 -17.23 40.50 -10.54
C GLY A 162 -16.86 39.92 -9.16
N ALA A 163 -15.77 39.16 -9.06
CA ALA A 163 -15.24 38.66 -7.80
C ALA A 163 -13.92 39.36 -7.46
N ALA A 164 -13.77 39.73 -6.19
CA ALA A 164 -12.52 40.30 -5.69
C ALA A 164 -11.45 39.22 -5.49
N TYR A 165 -10.21 39.59 -5.77
CA TYR A 165 -9.01 38.85 -5.39
C TYR A 165 -7.91 39.84 -5.01
N HIS A 166 -6.84 39.35 -4.42
CA HIS A 166 -5.77 40.16 -3.88
C HIS A 166 -4.43 39.79 -4.53
N VAL A 167 -3.61 40.81 -4.77
CA VAL A 167 -2.23 40.68 -5.26
C VAL A 167 -1.28 41.12 -4.16
N ARG A 168 -0.50 40.18 -3.64
CA ARG A 168 0.59 40.43 -2.67
C ARG A 168 1.85 40.74 -3.48
N ARG A 169 2.19 42.02 -3.57
CA ARG A 169 3.38 42.53 -4.27
C ARG A 169 4.59 42.30 -3.39
N ARG A 170 5.47 41.38 -3.78
CA ARG A 170 6.67 41.11 -2.99
C ARG A 170 7.75 42.16 -3.21
N THR A 171 8.56 42.39 -2.18
CA THR A 171 9.76 43.22 -2.34
C THR A 171 10.74 42.55 -3.28
N ASP A 172 10.88 41.23 -3.15
CA ASP A 172 11.68 40.34 -3.99
C ASP A 172 10.87 39.18 -4.58
N GLY A 173 11.23 38.74 -5.81
CA GLY A 173 10.60 37.60 -6.46
C GLY A 173 9.26 37.90 -7.15
N THR A 174 8.44 36.86 -7.31
CA THR A 174 7.18 36.89 -8.07
C THR A 174 6.00 37.27 -7.19
N ASP A 175 5.09 38.09 -7.69
CA ASP A 175 3.84 38.41 -7.01
C ASP A 175 3.03 37.14 -6.67
N GLU A 176 2.26 37.23 -5.59
CA GLU A 176 1.42 36.14 -5.11
C GLU A 176 -0.05 36.58 -5.14
N PHE A 177 -0.96 35.66 -5.45
CA PHE A 177 -2.36 35.95 -5.71
C PHE A 177 -3.24 35.09 -4.81
N TYR A 178 -4.30 35.66 -4.24
CA TYR A 178 -5.28 34.88 -3.49
C TYR A 178 -6.70 35.42 -3.60
N THR A 179 -7.69 34.54 -3.36
CA THR A 179 -9.10 34.90 -3.23
C THR A 179 -9.76 34.02 -2.15
N LEU A 180 -10.82 34.53 -1.53
CA LEU A 180 -11.71 33.76 -0.67
C LEU A 180 -13.13 33.93 -1.20
N ARG A 181 -13.69 32.86 -1.79
CA ARG A 181 -14.99 32.90 -2.46
C ARG A 181 -15.78 31.64 -2.15
N ASN A 182 -17.07 31.82 -1.84
CA ASN A 182 -17.98 30.74 -1.41
C ASN A 182 -17.37 29.85 -0.31
N GLY A 183 -16.59 30.47 0.57
CA GLY A 183 -15.91 29.80 1.67
C GLY A 183 -14.71 28.94 1.28
N VAL A 184 -14.24 28.98 0.03
CA VAL A 184 -12.97 28.39 -0.41
C VAL A 184 -11.92 29.48 -0.60
N PHE A 185 -10.82 29.37 0.14
CA PHE A 185 -9.62 30.16 -0.06
C PHE A 185 -8.75 29.49 -1.12
N ALA A 186 -8.24 30.28 -2.08
CA ALA A 186 -7.30 29.82 -3.09
C ALA A 186 -6.09 30.75 -3.14
N PHE A 187 -4.90 30.18 -3.23
CA PHE A 187 -3.62 30.88 -3.31
C PHE A 187 -2.77 30.30 -4.43
N SER A 188 -2.12 31.17 -5.22
CA SER A 188 -1.19 30.78 -6.29
C SER A 188 -0.15 31.88 -6.55
N ARG A 189 0.97 31.51 -7.18
CA ARG A 189 1.94 32.47 -7.76
C ARG A 189 1.56 32.92 -9.17
N SER A 190 0.48 32.39 -9.72
CA SER A 190 -0.05 32.73 -11.04
C SER A 190 -1.40 33.43 -10.91
N GLU A 191 -1.49 34.67 -11.42
CA GLU A 191 -2.75 35.42 -11.47
C GLU A 191 -3.80 34.65 -12.29
N ALA A 192 -3.36 34.02 -13.39
CA ALA A 192 -4.21 33.24 -14.27
C ALA A 192 -4.86 32.05 -13.52
N ASP A 193 -4.14 31.42 -12.59
CA ASP A 193 -4.69 30.30 -11.82
C ASP A 193 -5.76 30.75 -10.83
N VAL A 194 -5.57 31.88 -10.14
CA VAL A 194 -6.61 32.46 -9.24
C VAL A 194 -7.83 32.93 -10.03
N ARG A 195 -7.64 33.54 -11.20
CA ARG A 195 -8.75 33.90 -12.09
C ARG A 195 -9.51 32.66 -12.57
N ALA A 196 -8.80 31.60 -12.93
CA ALA A 196 -9.44 30.36 -13.34
C ALA A 196 -10.21 29.66 -12.20
N VAL A 197 -9.76 29.79 -10.94
CA VAL A 197 -10.53 29.38 -9.76
C VAL A 197 -11.85 30.15 -9.67
N ILE A 198 -11.81 31.47 -9.83
CA ILE A 198 -13.01 32.33 -9.83
C ILE A 198 -13.97 31.93 -10.96
N ASP A 199 -13.45 31.68 -12.15
CA ASP A 199 -14.27 31.31 -13.31
C ASP A 199 -14.95 29.95 -13.13
N ARG A 200 -14.24 28.94 -12.57
CA ARG A 200 -14.83 27.63 -12.24
C ARG A 200 -15.93 27.75 -11.19
N ASP A 201 -15.68 28.47 -10.10
CA ASP A 201 -16.69 28.68 -9.06
C ASP A 201 -17.98 29.29 -9.59
N ARG A 202 -17.90 30.14 -10.62
CA ARG A 202 -19.07 30.77 -11.25
C ARG A 202 -19.81 29.87 -12.24
N THR A 203 -19.10 28.95 -12.89
CA THR A 203 -19.61 28.21 -14.07
C THR A 203 -19.94 26.76 -13.77
N GLU A 204 -19.27 26.15 -12.79
CA GLU A 204 -19.50 24.76 -12.41
C GLU A 204 -20.82 24.62 -11.63
N PRO A 205 -21.71 23.70 -12.04
CA PRO A 205 -22.97 23.47 -11.33
C PRO A 205 -22.77 23.05 -9.88
N THR A 206 -23.58 23.59 -8.98
CA THR A 206 -23.53 23.28 -7.54
C THR A 206 -24.40 22.07 -7.17
N ASP A 207 -25.35 21.71 -8.03
CA ASP A 207 -26.29 20.59 -7.89
C ASP A 207 -25.70 19.24 -8.32
N ARG A 208 -24.51 19.24 -8.95
CA ARG A 208 -23.80 18.04 -9.39
C ARG A 208 -22.47 17.88 -8.66
N ALA A 209 -22.11 16.63 -8.37
CA ALA A 209 -20.79 16.31 -7.86
C ALA A 209 -19.68 16.70 -8.87
N PRO A 210 -18.62 17.39 -8.43
CA PRO A 210 -17.49 17.73 -9.30
C PRO A 210 -16.85 16.49 -9.95
N ALA A 211 -16.27 16.64 -11.13
CA ALA A 211 -15.65 15.53 -11.86
C ALA A 211 -14.56 14.81 -11.03
N LEU A 212 -13.77 15.55 -10.27
CA LEU A 212 -12.74 14.98 -9.38
C LEU A 212 -13.36 14.22 -8.19
N ALA A 213 -14.48 14.69 -7.64
CA ALA A 213 -15.20 13.95 -6.60
C ALA A 213 -15.73 12.61 -7.12
N ALA A 214 -16.25 12.59 -8.35
CA ALA A 214 -16.66 11.35 -9.01
C ALA A 214 -15.49 10.38 -9.23
N LYS A 215 -14.28 10.89 -9.55
CA LYS A 215 -13.06 10.05 -9.64
C LYS A 215 -12.71 9.42 -8.29
N LEU A 216 -12.74 10.19 -7.21
CA LEU A 216 -12.52 9.66 -5.85
C LEU A 216 -13.54 8.58 -5.47
N GLY A 217 -14.80 8.76 -5.89
CA GLY A 217 -15.86 7.77 -5.72
C GLY A 217 -15.57 6.46 -6.44
N ARG A 218 -15.18 6.50 -7.72
CA ARG A 218 -14.82 5.29 -8.49
C ARG A 218 -13.62 4.55 -7.91
N LEU A 219 -12.63 5.29 -7.41
CA LEU A 219 -11.46 4.73 -6.73
C LEU A 219 -11.80 4.17 -5.32
N GLY A 220 -12.99 4.47 -4.80
CA GLY A 220 -13.42 4.05 -3.46
C GLY A 220 -12.63 4.72 -2.33
N VAL A 221 -12.08 5.91 -2.58
CA VAL A 221 -11.25 6.68 -1.62
C VAL A 221 -11.87 8.02 -1.25
N ALA A 222 -13.17 8.22 -1.56
CA ALA A 222 -13.87 9.47 -1.27
C ALA A 222 -13.88 9.83 0.22
N ASP A 223 -13.84 8.84 1.13
CA ASP A 223 -13.85 9.07 2.58
C ASP A 223 -12.45 8.99 3.23
N ALA A 224 -11.39 8.91 2.42
CA ALA A 224 -10.02 8.88 2.92
C ALA A 224 -9.60 10.24 3.49
N VAL A 225 -8.95 10.27 4.65
CA VAL A 225 -8.50 11.52 5.27
C VAL A 225 -7.47 12.24 4.41
N VAL A 226 -6.58 11.48 3.78
CA VAL A 226 -5.56 11.99 2.88
C VAL A 226 -5.71 11.26 1.57
N VAL A 227 -5.73 12.01 0.48
CA VAL A 227 -5.68 11.48 -0.88
C VAL A 227 -4.68 12.28 -1.70
N VAL A 228 -3.79 11.58 -2.40
CA VAL A 228 -3.01 12.13 -3.50
C VAL A 228 -3.57 11.51 -4.78
N LEU A 229 -4.47 12.22 -5.43
CA LEU A 229 -5.07 11.84 -6.70
C LEU A 229 -4.10 12.20 -7.83
N VAL A 230 -3.87 11.25 -8.74
CA VAL A 230 -3.04 11.40 -9.92
C VAL A 230 -3.93 11.30 -11.15
N ASN A 231 -3.92 12.35 -11.95
CA ASN A 231 -4.44 12.34 -13.30
C ASN A 231 -3.29 11.97 -14.25
N PRO A 232 -3.35 10.83 -14.95
CA PRO A 232 -2.24 10.38 -15.78
C PRO A 232 -2.07 11.19 -17.07
N ARG A 233 -3.16 11.77 -17.63
CA ARG A 233 -3.12 12.42 -18.96
C ARG A 233 -2.10 13.56 -19.06
N PRO A 234 -2.00 14.51 -18.10
CA PRO A 234 -0.99 15.57 -18.14
C PRO A 234 0.46 15.08 -18.16
N LEU A 235 0.72 13.82 -17.76
CA LEU A 235 2.07 13.23 -17.69
C LEU A 235 2.41 12.39 -18.93
N ASP A 236 1.49 12.24 -19.89
CA ASP A 236 1.71 11.42 -21.10
C ASP A 236 2.94 11.89 -21.89
N ALA A 237 3.15 13.21 -22.00
CA ALA A 237 4.29 13.78 -22.72
C ALA A 237 5.64 13.47 -22.03
N GLU A 238 5.67 13.50 -20.70
CA GLU A 238 6.87 13.15 -19.93
C GLU A 238 7.20 11.66 -20.07
N LEU A 239 6.19 10.79 -19.98
CA LEU A 239 6.38 9.35 -20.20
C LEU A 239 6.87 9.04 -21.62
N ALA A 240 6.32 9.71 -22.63
CA ALA A 240 6.76 9.57 -24.02
C ALA A 240 8.22 10.01 -24.20
N ALA A 241 8.60 11.16 -23.63
CA ALA A 241 9.98 11.65 -23.67
C ALA A 241 10.95 10.69 -22.97
N LYS A 242 10.57 10.17 -21.79
CA LYS A 242 11.37 9.18 -21.06
C LYS A 242 11.55 7.88 -21.86
N THR A 243 10.48 7.40 -22.50
CA THR A 243 10.51 6.18 -23.32
C THR A 243 11.40 6.37 -24.56
N ALA A 244 11.38 7.55 -25.18
CA ALA A 244 12.25 7.86 -26.31
C ALA A 244 13.73 7.86 -25.90
N ALA A 245 14.04 8.43 -24.73
CA ALA A 245 15.40 8.55 -24.19
C ALA A 245 15.97 7.25 -23.59
N ALA A 246 15.14 6.26 -23.28
CA ALA A 246 15.54 5.01 -22.63
C ALA A 246 16.41 4.10 -23.51
N GLY A 247 17.24 3.26 -22.89
CA GLY A 247 17.96 2.16 -23.57
C GLY A 247 17.01 1.08 -24.12
N ALA A 248 17.50 0.10 -24.87
CA ALA A 248 16.64 -0.89 -25.55
C ALA A 248 15.72 -1.67 -24.57
N ASP A 249 16.26 -2.20 -23.48
CA ASP A 249 15.50 -2.99 -22.50
C ASP A 249 14.51 -2.11 -21.71
N GLU A 250 14.96 -0.95 -21.24
CA GLU A 250 14.10 0.01 -20.53
C GLU A 250 12.99 0.54 -21.45
N ARG A 251 13.28 0.81 -22.73
CA ARG A 251 12.28 1.23 -23.71
C ARG A 251 11.22 0.15 -23.95
N ALA A 252 11.62 -1.13 -24.02
CA ALA A 252 10.68 -2.23 -24.15
C ALA A 252 9.74 -2.31 -22.93
N PHE A 253 10.29 -2.20 -21.73
CA PHE A 253 9.51 -2.16 -20.49
C PHE A 253 8.59 -0.94 -20.43
N LEU A 254 9.12 0.26 -20.70
CA LEU A 254 8.34 1.51 -20.69
C LEU A 254 7.25 1.52 -21.77
N GLY A 255 7.46 0.86 -22.91
CA GLY A 255 6.42 0.66 -23.93
C GLY A 255 5.23 -0.15 -23.41
N ARG A 256 5.50 -1.26 -22.71
CA ARG A 256 4.46 -2.09 -22.06
C ARG A 256 3.78 -1.34 -20.91
N PHE A 257 4.57 -0.66 -20.08
CA PHE A 257 4.02 0.22 -19.05
C PHE A 257 3.13 1.31 -19.67
N GLY A 258 3.54 1.89 -20.81
CA GLY A 258 2.79 2.88 -21.58
C GLY A 258 1.44 2.37 -22.12
N GLU A 259 1.30 1.07 -22.40
CA GLU A 259 0.01 0.45 -22.75
C GLU A 259 -0.96 0.51 -21.56
N ALA A 260 -0.53 0.04 -20.38
CA ALA A 260 -1.34 0.11 -19.17
C ALA A 260 -1.59 1.56 -18.70
N TRP A 261 -0.56 2.41 -18.83
CA TRP A 261 -0.64 3.83 -18.51
C TRP A 261 -1.70 4.54 -19.34
N ARG A 262 -1.77 4.28 -20.66
CA ARG A 262 -2.83 4.84 -21.50
C ARG A 262 -4.20 4.42 -21.02
N ALA A 263 -4.40 3.16 -20.63
CA ALA A 263 -5.68 2.70 -20.11
C ALA A 263 -6.05 3.28 -18.73
N LEU A 264 -5.09 3.75 -17.94
CA LEU A 264 -5.32 4.35 -16.61
C LEU A 264 -6.09 5.68 -16.73
N ASP A 265 -7.23 5.79 -16.06
CA ASP A 265 -8.05 7.02 -15.99
C ASP A 265 -7.69 7.87 -14.76
N ALA A 266 -7.44 7.20 -13.63
CA ALA A 266 -7.04 7.85 -12.38
C ALA A 266 -6.26 6.87 -11.49
N ALA A 267 -5.38 7.42 -10.66
CA ALA A 267 -4.76 6.69 -9.56
C ALA A 267 -4.82 7.52 -8.28
N ALA A 268 -4.81 6.88 -7.11
CA ALA A 268 -4.74 7.58 -5.84
C ALA A 268 -3.83 6.86 -4.85
N ILE A 269 -3.00 7.61 -4.13
CA ILE A 269 -2.42 7.17 -2.85
C ILE A 269 -3.34 7.71 -1.77
N TYR A 270 -3.71 6.89 -0.79
CA TYR A 270 -4.67 7.30 0.23
C TYR A 270 -4.32 6.80 1.63
N LEU A 271 -4.87 7.48 2.63
CA LEU A 271 -4.86 7.10 4.04
C LEU A 271 -6.29 7.20 4.58
N THR A 272 -6.78 6.16 5.23
CA THR A 272 -8.07 6.12 5.93
C THR A 272 -7.83 5.69 7.36
N LEU A 273 -8.42 6.36 8.35
CA LEU A 273 -8.47 5.83 9.72
C LEU A 273 -9.90 5.47 10.11
N GLY A 274 -10.06 4.22 10.54
CA GLY A 274 -11.30 3.62 11.01
C GLY A 274 -11.05 2.93 12.34
N GLU A 275 -11.38 1.65 12.42
CA GLU A 275 -10.95 0.78 13.53
C GLU A 275 -9.42 0.58 13.56
N GLY A 276 -8.76 0.79 12.42
CA GLY A 276 -7.31 0.76 12.26
C GLY A 276 -6.83 1.82 11.25
N ILE A 277 -5.55 1.73 10.90
CA ILE A 277 -4.89 2.57 9.91
C ILE A 277 -4.84 1.82 8.60
N GLU A 278 -5.40 2.35 7.52
CA GLU A 278 -5.25 1.76 6.19
C GLU A 278 -4.64 2.79 5.24
N ALA A 279 -3.51 2.42 4.62
CA ALA A 279 -2.82 3.22 3.63
C ALA A 279 -2.63 2.38 2.37
N GLY A 280 -2.83 2.96 1.18
CA GLY A 280 -2.79 2.17 -0.04
C GLY A 280 -2.75 2.97 -1.32
N VAL A 281 -2.81 2.21 -2.42
CA VAL A 281 -2.91 2.71 -3.79
C VAL A 281 -4.20 2.18 -4.40
N ALA A 282 -4.95 3.04 -5.06
CA ALA A 282 -6.13 2.70 -5.87
C ALA A 282 -5.88 3.09 -7.33
N LEU A 283 -6.25 2.22 -8.26
CA LEU A 283 -6.10 2.42 -9.70
C LEU A 283 -7.46 2.21 -10.38
N ASP A 284 -7.84 3.14 -11.26
CA ASP A 284 -9.05 3.09 -12.08
C ASP A 284 -8.64 3.06 -13.55
N PHE A 285 -9.01 2.01 -14.28
CA PHE A 285 -8.67 1.79 -15.67
C PHE A 285 -9.91 1.84 -16.57
N ARG A 286 -9.67 2.04 -17.86
CA ARG A 286 -10.62 1.82 -18.94
C ARG A 286 -10.45 0.37 -19.42
N PRO A 287 -11.30 -0.59 -19.01
CA PRO A 287 -11.01 -2.02 -19.20
C PRO A 287 -10.90 -2.44 -20.68
N GLY A 288 -11.62 -1.74 -21.57
CA GLY A 288 -11.56 -1.95 -23.02
C GLY A 288 -10.23 -1.57 -23.66
N GLU A 289 -9.41 -0.75 -22.99
CA GLU A 289 -8.07 -0.35 -23.46
C GLU A 289 -6.94 -1.20 -22.86
N LEU A 290 -7.26 -2.07 -21.89
CA LEU A 290 -6.29 -3.00 -21.31
C LEU A 290 -6.10 -4.25 -22.17
N ALA A 291 -4.84 -4.65 -22.34
CA ALA A 291 -4.48 -5.96 -22.85
C ALA A 291 -5.20 -7.06 -22.03
N PRO A 292 -5.67 -8.17 -22.66
CA PRO A 292 -6.46 -9.19 -21.97
C PRO A 292 -5.83 -9.72 -20.68
N ALA A 293 -4.51 -9.98 -20.69
CA ALA A 293 -3.78 -10.41 -19.51
C ALA A 293 -3.82 -9.34 -18.41
N ALA A 294 -3.50 -8.09 -18.72
CA ALA A 294 -3.54 -7.00 -17.74
C ALA A 294 -4.95 -6.78 -17.18
N ARG A 295 -5.98 -6.88 -18.03
CA ARG A 295 -7.39 -6.76 -17.63
C ARG A 295 -7.78 -7.78 -16.56
N ALA A 296 -7.40 -9.05 -16.73
CA ALA A 296 -7.69 -10.11 -15.75
C ALA A 296 -7.08 -9.83 -14.36
N TRP A 297 -5.90 -9.18 -14.34
CA TRP A 297 -5.16 -8.90 -13.11
C TRP A 297 -5.45 -7.54 -12.48
N LEU A 298 -5.87 -6.54 -13.26
CA LEU A 298 -6.04 -5.15 -12.81
C LEU A 298 -7.51 -4.74 -12.65
N THR A 299 -8.45 -5.54 -13.13
CA THR A 299 -9.90 -5.29 -13.03
C THR A 299 -10.64 -6.52 -12.53
N GLY A 300 -11.93 -6.37 -12.20
CA GLY A 300 -12.80 -7.43 -11.70
C GLY A 300 -12.69 -7.63 -10.19
N GLY A 301 -13.73 -8.22 -9.59
CA GLY A 301 -13.77 -8.53 -8.16
C GLY A 301 -12.66 -9.49 -7.72
N ARG A 302 -12.22 -9.39 -6.47
CA ARG A 302 -11.20 -10.27 -5.89
C ARG A 302 -11.86 -11.21 -4.89
N ALA A 303 -11.57 -12.50 -4.99
CA ALA A 303 -11.93 -13.46 -3.97
C ALA A 303 -10.68 -13.80 -3.14
N PRO A 304 -10.77 -13.86 -1.80
CA PRO A 304 -9.67 -14.37 -0.99
C PRO A 304 -9.39 -15.84 -1.34
N SER A 305 -8.17 -16.29 -1.06
CA SER A 305 -7.82 -17.70 -1.13
C SER A 305 -8.62 -18.49 -0.10
N ALA A 306 -9.22 -19.61 -0.50
CA ALA A 306 -9.94 -20.49 0.44
C ALA A 306 -9.00 -21.06 1.53
N LEU A 307 -7.70 -21.10 1.25
CA LEU A 307 -6.67 -21.57 2.18
C LEU A 307 -6.48 -20.67 3.40
N TRP A 308 -7.07 -19.46 3.45
CA TRP A 308 -7.12 -18.68 4.69
C TRP A 308 -7.79 -19.43 5.84
N ALA A 309 -8.76 -20.30 5.55
CA ALA A 309 -9.41 -21.11 6.58
C ALA A 309 -8.50 -22.19 7.18
N ALA A 310 -7.37 -22.51 6.52
CA ALA A 310 -6.36 -23.43 7.02
C ALA A 310 -5.25 -22.74 7.83
N VAL A 311 -5.13 -21.41 7.74
CA VAL A 311 -4.12 -20.64 8.47
C VAL A 311 -4.56 -20.47 9.93
N PRO A 312 -3.78 -20.93 10.92
CA PRO A 312 -4.14 -20.77 12.33
C PRO A 312 -4.14 -19.29 12.77
N ASP A 313 -5.00 -18.94 13.72
CA ASP A 313 -5.08 -17.57 14.26
C ASP A 313 -3.79 -17.09 14.94
N HIS A 314 -2.96 -18.04 15.43
CA HIS A 314 -1.69 -17.78 16.09
C HIS A 314 -0.48 -17.82 15.13
N ALA A 315 -0.71 -17.91 13.82
CA ALA A 315 0.37 -17.80 12.84
C ALA A 315 1.14 -16.47 13.03
N LEU A 316 2.47 -16.54 12.96
CA LEU A 316 3.35 -15.38 13.02
C LEU A 316 3.10 -14.45 11.82
N GLY A 317 2.95 -15.07 10.65
CA GLY A 317 2.56 -14.41 9.42
C GLY A 317 2.14 -15.42 8.36
N ALA A 318 1.35 -14.96 7.40
CA ALA A 318 0.83 -15.76 6.31
C ALA A 318 0.70 -14.93 5.04
N VAL A 319 0.89 -15.57 3.89
CA VAL A 319 0.61 -15.04 2.55
C VAL A 319 -0.29 -16.04 1.86
N ALA A 320 -1.48 -15.61 1.45
CA ALA A 320 -2.39 -16.46 0.69
C ALA A 320 -2.96 -15.71 -0.50
N VAL A 321 -2.78 -16.28 -1.68
CA VAL A 321 -3.04 -15.62 -2.96
C VAL A 321 -3.84 -16.55 -3.86
N ARG A 322 -4.59 -15.95 -4.80
CA ARG A 322 -5.45 -16.69 -5.71
C ARG A 322 -5.04 -16.44 -7.17
N PHE A 323 -4.34 -17.40 -7.78
CA PHE A 323 -3.98 -17.41 -9.20
C PHE A 323 -3.62 -18.83 -9.66
N ARG A 324 -3.77 -19.14 -10.96
CA ARG A 324 -3.19 -20.38 -11.51
C ARG A 324 -1.74 -20.17 -11.93
N ALA A 325 -0.88 -21.18 -11.77
CA ALA A 325 0.52 -21.06 -12.19
C ALA A 325 0.65 -20.69 -13.67
N ALA A 326 -0.17 -21.27 -14.55
CA ALA A 326 -0.25 -20.90 -15.96
C ALA A 326 -0.58 -19.41 -16.17
N GLU A 327 -1.55 -18.86 -15.44
CA GLU A 327 -1.95 -17.44 -15.54
C GLU A 327 -0.81 -16.50 -15.09
N ALA A 328 -0.05 -16.89 -14.06
CA ALA A 328 1.10 -16.12 -13.59
C ALA A 328 2.25 -16.14 -14.60
N VAL A 329 2.54 -17.30 -15.22
CA VAL A 329 3.55 -17.41 -16.28
C VAL A 329 3.16 -16.56 -17.50
N GLU A 330 1.90 -16.61 -17.93
CA GLU A 330 1.41 -15.76 -19.02
C GLU A 330 1.48 -14.26 -18.69
N ALA A 331 1.14 -13.87 -17.46
CA ALA A 331 1.28 -12.49 -17.02
C ALA A 331 2.75 -12.01 -17.04
N LEU A 332 3.68 -12.85 -16.57
CA LEU A 332 5.12 -12.57 -16.64
C LEU A 332 5.61 -12.46 -18.08
N ARG A 333 5.20 -13.36 -18.97
CA ARG A 333 5.53 -13.30 -20.40
C ARG A 333 5.00 -12.01 -21.04
N ALA A 334 3.81 -11.55 -20.66
CA ALA A 334 3.21 -10.33 -21.20
C ALA A 334 4.04 -9.07 -20.90
N VAL A 335 4.69 -9.00 -19.72
CA VAL A 335 5.48 -7.84 -19.31
C VAL A 335 6.96 -7.89 -19.71
N LEU A 336 7.50 -9.09 -19.95
CA LEU A 336 8.91 -9.27 -20.30
C LEU A 336 9.20 -9.03 -21.79
N PRO A 337 10.40 -8.52 -22.13
CA PRO A 337 10.90 -8.51 -23.50
C PRO A 337 11.19 -9.94 -23.99
N GLU A 338 11.35 -10.13 -25.30
CA GLU A 338 11.57 -11.45 -25.93
C GLU A 338 12.68 -12.31 -25.27
N PRO A 339 13.88 -11.79 -24.95
CA PRO A 339 14.89 -12.58 -24.25
C PRO A 339 14.43 -13.09 -22.89
N GLY A 340 13.65 -12.29 -22.16
CA GLY A 340 13.08 -12.68 -20.86
C GLY A 340 12.03 -13.77 -20.99
N ARG A 341 11.22 -13.76 -22.05
CA ARG A 341 10.24 -14.82 -22.34
C ARG A 341 10.93 -16.14 -22.62
N ALA A 342 11.94 -16.13 -23.49
CA ALA A 342 12.74 -17.32 -23.81
C ALA A 342 13.44 -17.89 -22.58
N ALA A 343 13.92 -17.03 -21.67
CA ALA A 343 14.54 -17.45 -20.42
C ALA A 343 13.55 -18.19 -19.50
N ILE A 344 12.30 -17.74 -19.41
CA ILE A 344 11.25 -18.44 -18.66
C ILE A 344 11.01 -19.83 -19.26
N ASP A 345 10.85 -19.92 -20.57
CA ASP A 345 10.55 -21.18 -21.26
C ASP A 345 11.68 -22.19 -21.11
N SER A 346 12.92 -21.71 -21.25
CA SER A 346 14.13 -22.50 -21.02
C SER A 346 14.21 -23.00 -19.57
N THR A 347 13.94 -22.13 -18.59
CA THR A 347 13.96 -22.47 -17.17
C THR A 347 12.90 -23.52 -16.86
N LEU A 348 11.65 -23.30 -17.25
CA LEU A 348 10.55 -24.25 -17.03
C LEU A 348 10.84 -25.59 -17.71
N GLY A 349 11.30 -25.57 -18.96
CA GLY A 349 11.64 -26.77 -19.72
C GLY A 349 12.84 -27.55 -19.19
N SER A 350 13.84 -26.86 -18.63
CA SER A 350 15.08 -27.48 -18.14
C SER A 350 14.95 -28.01 -16.71
N TYR A 351 14.28 -27.28 -15.82
CA TYR A 351 14.14 -27.68 -14.42
C TYR A 351 12.94 -28.59 -14.17
N LEU A 352 11.79 -28.28 -14.78
CA LEU A 352 10.55 -29.03 -14.53
C LEU A 352 10.30 -30.11 -15.59
N GLY A 353 10.77 -29.89 -16.83
CA GLY A 353 10.58 -30.83 -17.93
C GLY A 353 11.07 -32.27 -17.66
N PRO A 354 12.28 -32.49 -17.10
CA PRO A 354 12.75 -33.84 -16.78
C PRO A 354 11.93 -34.54 -15.68
N VAL A 355 11.34 -33.78 -14.77
CA VAL A 355 10.64 -34.31 -13.59
C VAL A 355 9.16 -34.56 -13.87
N LEU A 356 8.50 -33.60 -14.51
CA LEU A 356 7.06 -33.67 -14.84
C LEU A 356 6.78 -34.32 -16.19
N GLY A 357 7.77 -34.33 -17.09
CA GLY A 357 7.60 -34.62 -18.52
C GLY A 357 7.21 -33.35 -19.27
N ARG A 358 7.94 -33.02 -20.35
CA ARG A 358 7.72 -31.80 -21.15
C ARG A 358 6.27 -31.69 -21.66
N ASP A 359 5.68 -32.81 -22.07
CA ASP A 359 4.30 -32.83 -22.60
C ASP A 359 3.22 -32.64 -21.51
N ARG A 360 3.56 -32.89 -20.24
CA ARG A 360 2.62 -32.76 -19.11
C ARG A 360 2.74 -31.43 -18.40
N LEU A 361 3.85 -30.72 -18.58
CA LEU A 361 4.12 -29.46 -17.90
C LEU A 361 3.00 -28.43 -18.05
N PRO A 362 2.44 -28.16 -19.25
CA PRO A 362 1.30 -27.24 -19.38
C PRO A 362 0.10 -27.67 -18.54
N ARG A 363 -0.25 -28.96 -18.59
CA ARG A 363 -1.39 -29.53 -17.87
C ARG A 363 -1.20 -29.48 -16.35
N VAL A 364 0.05 -29.60 -15.87
CA VAL A 364 0.39 -29.42 -14.45
C VAL A 364 0.30 -27.95 -14.04
N LEU A 365 0.82 -27.02 -14.85
CA LEU A 365 0.73 -25.58 -14.57
C LEU A 365 -0.72 -25.07 -14.55
N GLU A 366 -1.60 -25.64 -15.36
CA GLU A 366 -3.05 -25.35 -15.35
C GLU A 366 -3.74 -25.88 -14.09
N ALA A 367 -3.25 -27.00 -13.55
CA ALA A 367 -3.80 -27.63 -12.36
C ALA A 367 -3.27 -27.05 -11.03
N LEU A 368 -2.12 -26.38 -11.04
CA LEU A 368 -1.55 -25.75 -9.85
C LEU A 368 -2.27 -24.42 -9.56
N GLY A 369 -3.06 -24.42 -8.49
CA GLY A 369 -3.88 -23.29 -8.03
C GLY A 369 -5.40 -23.58 -8.14
N PRO A 370 -6.26 -22.55 -8.01
CA PRO A 370 -5.90 -21.15 -7.88
C PRO A 370 -5.48 -20.76 -6.46
N ASP A 371 -5.79 -21.55 -5.43
CA ASP A 371 -5.53 -21.17 -4.05
C ASP A 371 -4.09 -21.57 -3.65
N TRP A 372 -3.29 -20.59 -3.25
CA TRP A 372 -1.95 -20.76 -2.67
C TRP A 372 -1.91 -20.17 -1.27
N THR A 373 -1.12 -20.77 -0.38
CA THR A 373 -0.78 -20.17 0.90
C THR A 373 0.60 -20.60 1.36
N VAL A 374 1.27 -19.71 2.09
CA VAL A 374 2.43 -20.03 2.93
C VAL A 374 2.25 -19.31 4.25
N TRP A 375 2.46 -20.00 5.38
CA TRP A 375 2.47 -19.37 6.68
C TRP A 375 3.59 -19.89 7.57
N ALA A 376 3.90 -19.10 8.59
CA ALA A 376 4.82 -19.43 9.67
C ALA A 376 4.05 -19.45 10.98
N GLU A 377 4.31 -20.43 11.83
CA GLU A 377 3.76 -20.51 13.18
C GLU A 377 4.88 -20.81 14.20
N PRO A 378 4.68 -20.44 15.48
CA PRO A 378 5.62 -20.81 16.54
C PRO A 378 5.86 -22.33 16.56
N PRO A 379 7.09 -22.78 16.86
CA PRO A 379 7.35 -24.20 17.08
C PRO A 379 6.59 -24.72 18.29
N ALA A 380 6.34 -26.04 18.32
CA ALA A 380 5.85 -26.69 19.52
C ALA A 380 6.88 -26.56 20.65
N ALA A 381 6.41 -26.54 21.91
CA ALA A 381 7.29 -26.47 23.07
C ALA A 381 8.35 -27.59 23.03
N GLY A 382 9.63 -27.22 23.10
CA GLY A 382 10.76 -28.15 23.04
C GLY A 382 11.22 -28.54 21.63
N ALA A 383 10.54 -28.12 20.56
CA ALA A 383 10.92 -28.42 19.17
C ALA A 383 12.03 -27.51 18.62
N GLY A 384 12.77 -26.79 19.46
CA GLY A 384 13.79 -25.84 19.01
C GLY A 384 13.23 -24.47 18.62
N PRO A 385 14.09 -23.53 18.16
CA PRO A 385 13.72 -22.13 18.03
C PRO A 385 13.15 -21.74 16.66
N LEU A 386 13.29 -22.59 15.65
CA LEU A 386 12.90 -22.24 14.28
C LEU A 386 11.37 -22.32 14.10
N PRO A 387 10.75 -21.38 13.37
CA PRO A 387 9.32 -21.41 13.15
C PRO A 387 8.95 -22.58 12.25
N VAL A 388 7.74 -23.11 12.44
CA VAL A 388 7.18 -24.11 11.53
C VAL A 388 6.65 -23.39 10.30
N LEU A 389 7.18 -23.73 9.12
CA LEU A 389 6.72 -23.19 7.85
C LEU A 389 5.82 -24.21 7.18
N VAL A 390 4.70 -23.74 6.64
CA VAL A 390 3.76 -24.57 5.88
C VAL A 390 3.39 -23.86 4.60
N GLY A 391 3.51 -24.54 3.48
CA GLY A 391 3.02 -24.12 2.18
C GLY A 391 1.94 -25.09 1.71
N ALA A 392 0.85 -24.58 1.15
CA ALA A 392 -0.16 -25.40 0.51
C ALA A 392 -0.64 -24.78 -0.81
N VAL A 393 -0.92 -25.63 -1.79
CA VAL A 393 -1.46 -25.23 -3.09
C VAL A 393 -2.58 -26.18 -3.50
N ARG A 394 -3.69 -25.63 -3.98
CA ARG A 394 -4.80 -26.42 -4.54
C ARG A 394 -4.37 -27.08 -5.85
N LEU A 395 -4.77 -28.32 -6.03
CA LEU A 395 -4.58 -29.09 -7.25
C LEU A 395 -5.95 -29.26 -7.93
N LYS A 396 -6.18 -28.56 -9.04
CA LYS A 396 -7.35 -28.74 -9.90
C LYS A 396 -6.98 -29.65 -11.08
N GLY A 397 -7.14 -30.95 -10.91
CA GLY A 397 -6.84 -31.91 -11.96
C GLY A 397 -7.42 -33.29 -11.69
N ASP A 398 -7.24 -34.18 -12.66
CA ASP A 398 -7.53 -35.60 -12.48
C ASP A 398 -6.43 -36.27 -11.61
N ALA A 399 -6.66 -37.54 -11.26
CA ALA A 399 -5.72 -38.32 -10.47
C ALA A 399 -4.35 -38.50 -11.15
N ASP A 400 -4.23 -38.33 -12.47
CA ASP A 400 -2.94 -38.41 -13.17
C ASP A 400 -2.10 -37.17 -12.90
N VAL A 401 -2.70 -35.97 -12.97
CA VAL A 401 -2.00 -34.71 -12.67
C VAL A 401 -1.57 -34.67 -11.21
N THR A 402 -2.44 -35.07 -10.29
CA THR A 402 -2.10 -35.17 -8.86
C THR A 402 -0.91 -36.10 -8.62
N ARG A 403 -0.89 -37.29 -9.23
CA ARG A 403 0.24 -38.22 -9.15
C ARG A 403 1.50 -37.70 -9.83
N ALA A 404 1.39 -36.87 -10.87
CA ALA A 404 2.54 -36.25 -11.51
C ALA A 404 3.19 -35.22 -10.58
N VAL A 405 2.38 -34.38 -9.93
CA VAL A 405 2.85 -33.40 -8.93
C VAL A 405 3.49 -34.10 -7.73
N GLU A 406 2.81 -35.10 -7.17
CA GLU A 406 3.34 -35.87 -6.03
C GLU A 406 4.69 -36.53 -6.34
N ARG A 407 4.81 -37.18 -7.51
CA ARG A 407 6.08 -37.78 -7.95
C ARG A 407 7.18 -36.75 -8.14
N ALA A 408 6.84 -35.56 -8.64
CA ALA A 408 7.82 -34.51 -8.84
C ALA A 408 8.40 -33.99 -7.52
N VAL A 409 7.54 -33.76 -6.53
CA VAL A 409 7.98 -33.36 -5.19
C VAL A 409 8.78 -34.48 -4.53
N GLY A 410 8.31 -35.72 -4.63
CA GLY A 410 9.03 -36.90 -4.12
C GLY A 410 10.41 -37.09 -4.77
N PHE A 411 10.54 -36.84 -6.07
CA PHE A 411 11.83 -36.83 -6.76
C PHE A 411 12.75 -35.76 -6.18
N GLY A 412 12.24 -34.55 -5.89
CA GLY A 412 13.00 -33.49 -5.23
C GLY A 412 13.56 -33.92 -3.87
N PHE A 413 12.74 -34.61 -3.05
CA PHE A 413 13.16 -35.16 -1.75
C PHE A 413 14.26 -36.23 -1.92
N ALA A 414 14.08 -37.14 -2.87
CA ALA A 414 15.09 -38.16 -3.19
C ALA A 414 16.41 -37.54 -3.67
N ALA A 415 16.35 -36.51 -4.53
CA ALA A 415 17.52 -35.81 -5.03
C ALA A 415 18.26 -35.06 -3.90
N ALA A 416 17.53 -34.38 -3.01
CA ALA A 416 18.10 -33.70 -1.85
C ALA A 416 18.84 -34.70 -0.93
N ARG A 417 18.22 -35.85 -0.63
CA ARG A 417 18.84 -36.94 0.13
C ARG A 417 20.15 -37.41 -0.52
N VAL A 418 20.11 -37.74 -1.81
CA VAL A 418 21.30 -38.23 -2.53
C VAL A 418 22.42 -37.18 -2.53
N ALA A 419 22.09 -35.93 -2.81
CA ALA A 419 23.07 -34.84 -2.84
C ALA A 419 23.73 -34.60 -1.47
N TYR A 420 22.96 -34.73 -0.37
CA TYR A 420 23.48 -34.62 0.98
C TYR A 420 24.35 -35.81 1.37
N ASN A 421 23.82 -37.04 1.26
CA ASN A 421 24.49 -38.28 1.69
C ASN A 421 25.77 -38.55 0.90
N ALA A 422 25.89 -38.03 -0.33
CA ALA A 422 27.13 -38.12 -1.11
C ALA A 422 28.29 -37.29 -0.53
N LYS A 423 28.00 -36.31 0.34
CA LYS A 423 28.98 -35.33 0.85
C LYS A 423 29.13 -35.35 2.38
N HIS A 424 28.30 -36.09 3.10
CA HIS A 424 28.26 -36.11 4.56
C HIS A 424 28.35 -37.56 5.07
N ALA A 425 28.96 -37.74 6.25
CA ALA A 425 29.09 -39.06 6.86
C ALA A 425 27.79 -39.50 7.55
N ASP A 426 27.00 -38.55 8.04
CA ASP A 426 25.62 -38.78 8.45
C ASP A 426 24.68 -38.83 7.24
N GLN A 427 23.56 -39.51 7.42
CA GLN A 427 22.62 -39.79 6.36
C GLN A 427 21.28 -39.13 6.63
N ILE A 428 20.70 -38.57 5.59
CA ILE A 428 19.27 -38.27 5.50
C ILE A 428 18.55 -39.55 5.07
N GLU A 429 17.44 -39.84 5.71
CA GLU A 429 16.50 -40.92 5.36
C GLU A 429 15.19 -40.32 4.83
N ILE A 430 14.44 -41.13 4.07
CA ILE A 430 13.09 -40.79 3.64
C ILE A 430 12.13 -41.76 4.33
N ASP A 431 11.27 -41.22 5.17
CA ASP A 431 10.24 -41.95 5.90
C ASP A 431 8.88 -41.72 5.22
N ASP A 432 8.19 -42.81 4.88
CA ASP A 432 6.81 -42.77 4.41
C ASP A 432 5.87 -43.26 5.51
N GLU A 433 4.93 -42.43 5.92
CA GLU A 433 3.88 -42.79 6.87
C GLU A 433 2.52 -42.76 6.16
N VAL A 434 1.80 -43.88 6.21
CA VAL A 434 0.42 -43.96 5.70
C VAL A 434 -0.53 -43.53 6.81
N THR A 435 -1.28 -42.45 6.55
CA THR A 435 -2.31 -41.92 7.45
C THR A 435 -3.70 -42.13 6.84
N ALA A 436 -4.77 -41.92 7.63
CA ALA A 436 -6.14 -41.97 7.11
C ALA A 436 -6.39 -40.99 5.94
N ASP A 437 -5.66 -39.87 5.91
CA ASP A 437 -5.81 -38.80 4.93
C ASP A 437 -4.82 -38.91 3.75
N GLY A 438 -4.05 -40.01 3.66
CA GLY A 438 -3.04 -40.24 2.62
C GLY A 438 -1.63 -40.44 3.17
N ARG A 439 -0.64 -40.36 2.29
CA ARG A 439 0.78 -40.60 2.62
C ARG A 439 1.49 -39.29 2.99
N VAL A 440 2.23 -39.30 4.10
CA VAL A 440 3.14 -38.24 4.51
C VAL A 440 4.57 -38.72 4.29
N THR A 441 5.31 -38.05 3.43
CA THR A 441 6.72 -38.35 3.15
C THR A 441 7.60 -37.32 3.88
N THR A 442 8.57 -37.79 4.66
CA THR A 442 9.40 -36.95 5.54
C THR A 442 10.89 -37.20 5.29
N LEU A 443 11.71 -36.15 5.36
CA LEU A 443 13.15 -36.27 5.49
C LEU A 443 13.54 -36.27 6.97
N SER A 444 14.33 -37.25 7.38
CA SER A 444 14.86 -37.38 8.73
C SER A 444 16.39 -37.44 8.71
N GLY A 445 17.03 -36.93 9.75
CA GLY A 445 18.50 -36.88 9.87
C GLY A 445 18.91 -35.96 11.02
N GLU A 446 19.34 -36.55 12.15
CA GLU A 446 19.58 -35.81 13.41
C GLU A 446 20.61 -34.69 13.29
N LYS A 447 21.60 -34.86 12.42
CA LYS A 447 22.67 -33.89 12.18
C LYS A 447 22.46 -33.05 10.93
N ALA A 448 21.62 -33.51 10.01
CA ALA A 448 21.34 -32.86 8.74
C ALA A 448 20.39 -31.67 8.88
N PHE A 449 19.48 -31.73 9.86
CA PHE A 449 18.48 -30.70 10.09
C PHE A 449 18.60 -30.09 11.49
N PRO A 450 18.31 -28.79 11.65
CA PRO A 450 18.19 -28.18 12.98
C PRO A 450 17.12 -28.90 13.83
N ALA A 451 17.24 -28.81 15.15
CA ALA A 451 16.25 -29.35 16.08
C ALA A 451 14.83 -28.89 15.71
N GLY A 452 13.92 -29.87 15.60
CA GLY A 452 12.52 -29.70 15.22
C GLY A 452 12.23 -29.47 13.74
N VAL A 453 13.23 -29.46 12.88
CA VAL A 453 13.03 -29.38 11.42
C VAL A 453 13.10 -30.80 10.83
N ARG A 454 12.00 -31.25 10.25
CA ARG A 454 11.85 -32.49 9.49
C ARG A 454 10.99 -32.19 8.25
N PRO A 455 11.61 -31.77 7.14
CA PRO A 455 10.88 -31.40 5.93
C PRO A 455 9.95 -32.53 5.50
N ALA A 456 8.68 -32.21 5.27
CA ALA A 456 7.65 -33.18 4.95
C ALA A 456 6.73 -32.66 3.85
N PHE A 457 6.13 -33.57 3.08
CA PHE A 457 5.05 -33.23 2.16
C PHE A 457 3.96 -34.30 2.15
N ALA A 458 2.77 -33.91 1.71
CA ALA A 458 1.67 -34.82 1.40
C ALA A 458 0.75 -34.22 0.34
N VAL A 459 -0.04 -35.08 -0.29
CA VAL A 459 -1.21 -34.66 -1.06
C VAL A 459 -2.47 -35.07 -0.29
N LYS A 460 -3.28 -34.10 0.14
CA LYS A 460 -4.50 -34.33 0.94
C LYS A 460 -5.67 -33.50 0.43
N GLY A 461 -6.81 -34.13 0.19
CA GLY A 461 -8.06 -33.45 -0.18
C GLY A 461 -7.93 -32.51 -1.39
N GLY A 462 -7.10 -32.87 -2.38
CA GLY A 462 -6.86 -32.00 -3.55
C GLY A 462 -5.87 -30.87 -3.31
N TYR A 463 -5.04 -30.94 -2.25
CA TYR A 463 -3.98 -29.97 -1.97
C TYR A 463 -2.62 -30.66 -1.89
N LEU A 464 -1.59 -30.05 -2.49
CA LEU A 464 -0.20 -30.36 -2.16
C LEU A 464 0.20 -29.50 -0.96
N ILE A 465 0.75 -30.14 0.06
CA ILE A 465 1.20 -29.51 1.30
C ILE A 465 2.68 -29.80 1.47
N LEU A 466 3.47 -28.77 1.76
CA LEU A 466 4.87 -28.89 2.18
C LEU A 466 5.01 -28.21 3.54
N ALA A 467 5.74 -28.82 4.46
CA ALA A 467 6.01 -28.21 5.75
C ALA A 467 7.41 -28.53 6.27
N THR A 468 7.89 -27.75 7.23
CA THR A 468 9.14 -28.05 7.94
C THR A 468 8.96 -29.13 9.02
N THR A 469 7.74 -29.61 9.27
CA THR A 469 7.48 -30.73 10.19
C THR A 469 6.36 -31.64 9.66
N PRO A 470 6.41 -32.96 9.92
CA PRO A 470 5.31 -33.86 9.58
C PRO A 470 4.02 -33.53 10.33
N ASP A 471 4.11 -33.04 11.58
CA ASP A 471 2.93 -32.68 12.37
C ASP A 471 2.12 -31.53 11.78
N ALA A 472 2.78 -30.57 11.12
CA ALA A 472 2.06 -29.53 10.37
C ALA A 472 1.29 -30.11 9.18
N VAL A 473 1.87 -31.07 8.45
CA VAL A 473 1.18 -31.78 7.36
C VAL A 473 0.00 -32.62 7.90
N ARG A 474 0.12 -33.20 9.10
CA ARG A 474 -0.96 -33.94 9.76
C ARG A 474 -2.08 -33.03 10.25
N ARG A 475 -1.77 -31.82 10.74
CA ARG A 475 -2.76 -30.85 11.23
C ARG A 475 -3.49 -30.10 10.12
N PHE A 476 -2.93 -30.02 8.91
CA PHE A 476 -3.60 -29.39 7.78
C PHE A 476 -4.99 -30.00 7.55
N ARG A 477 -5.99 -29.13 7.41
CA ARG A 477 -7.35 -29.48 7.04
C ARG A 477 -7.69 -28.75 5.74
N PRO A 478 -7.99 -29.48 4.65
CA PRO A 478 -8.46 -28.87 3.42
C PRO A 478 -9.67 -27.98 3.71
N PRO A 479 -9.70 -26.72 3.22
CA PRO A 479 -10.88 -25.89 3.35
C PRO A 479 -12.05 -26.48 2.55
N SER A 480 -13.28 -26.05 2.85
CA SER A 480 -14.46 -26.39 2.05
C SER A 480 -14.28 -25.93 0.60
N ASP A 481 -14.85 -26.69 -0.35
CA ASP A 481 -14.85 -26.32 -1.78
C ASP A 481 -15.69 -25.07 -2.09
N ALA A 482 -16.47 -24.57 -1.12
CA ALA A 482 -17.25 -23.35 -1.27
C ALA A 482 -16.34 -22.16 -1.62
N GLU A 483 -16.62 -21.51 -2.75
CA GLU A 483 -15.85 -20.34 -3.14
C GLU A 483 -16.12 -19.17 -2.18
N PRO A 484 -15.07 -18.51 -1.67
CA PRO A 484 -15.26 -17.33 -0.85
C PRO A 484 -15.97 -16.23 -1.65
N PRO A 485 -16.85 -15.44 -1.03
CA PRO A 485 -17.53 -14.35 -1.72
C PRO A 485 -16.49 -13.34 -2.26
N ALA A 486 -16.77 -12.81 -3.44
CA ALA A 486 -15.96 -11.74 -4.02
C ALA A 486 -16.08 -10.45 -3.19
N GLY A 487 -14.98 -9.69 -3.10
CA GLY A 487 -14.92 -8.42 -2.39
C GLY A 487 -13.49 -8.05 -2.02
N GLU A 488 -13.21 -7.99 -0.72
CA GLU A 488 -11.89 -7.76 -0.17
C GLU A 488 -11.14 -9.08 0.02
N ALA A 489 -9.96 -9.19 -0.56
CA ALA A 489 -9.06 -10.32 -0.39
C ALA A 489 -7.86 -9.91 0.47
N VAL A 490 -7.68 -10.53 1.64
CA VAL A 490 -6.41 -10.45 2.37
C VAL A 490 -5.39 -11.29 1.59
N ILE A 491 -4.23 -10.71 1.23
CA ILE A 491 -3.16 -11.43 0.53
C ILE A 491 -1.98 -11.75 1.44
N ALA A 492 -1.77 -10.95 2.48
CA ALA A 492 -0.79 -11.22 3.52
C ALA A 492 -1.30 -10.75 4.87
N ARG A 493 -0.88 -11.43 5.93
CA ARG A 493 -1.18 -11.10 7.33
C ARG A 493 0.08 -11.28 8.16
N LEU A 494 0.34 -10.33 9.04
CA LEU A 494 1.36 -10.40 10.07
C LEU A 494 0.68 -10.23 11.43
N SER A 495 0.95 -11.13 12.37
CA SER A 495 0.47 -11.02 13.75
C SER A 495 1.55 -10.37 14.59
N GLY A 496 1.42 -9.07 14.87
CA GLY A 496 2.45 -8.35 15.64
C GLY A 496 2.58 -8.89 17.06
N ARG A 497 1.44 -9.26 17.68
CA ARG A 497 1.42 -9.90 19.00
C ARG A 497 2.10 -11.27 19.02
N ALA A 498 1.75 -12.17 18.09
CA ALA A 498 2.32 -13.52 18.07
C ALA A 498 3.81 -13.48 17.70
N LEU A 499 4.20 -12.64 16.74
CA LEU A 499 5.58 -12.45 16.35
C LEU A 499 6.42 -11.82 17.48
N GLY A 500 5.91 -10.80 18.16
CA GLY A 500 6.59 -10.21 19.32
C GLY A 500 6.82 -11.23 20.44
N ALA A 501 5.81 -12.03 20.77
CA ALA A 501 5.94 -13.09 21.78
C ALA A 501 6.98 -14.16 21.37
N TYR A 502 6.91 -14.64 20.12
CA TYR A 502 7.85 -15.61 19.58
C TYR A 502 9.30 -15.09 19.58
N LEU A 503 9.51 -13.84 19.14
CA LEU A 503 10.84 -13.23 19.16
C LEU A 503 11.36 -13.07 20.59
N GLY A 504 10.51 -12.66 21.54
CA GLY A 504 10.90 -12.55 22.94
C GLY A 504 11.33 -13.89 23.55
N GLU A 505 10.62 -14.97 23.24
CA GLU A 505 10.95 -16.31 23.73
C GLU A 505 12.21 -16.90 23.09
N HIS A 506 12.39 -16.71 21.79
CA HIS A 506 13.45 -17.39 21.02
C HIS A 506 14.62 -16.49 20.60
N ARG A 507 14.66 -15.23 21.03
CA ARG A 507 15.66 -14.21 20.67
C ARG A 507 17.09 -14.75 20.58
N ASP A 508 17.60 -15.27 21.70
CA ASP A 508 19.00 -15.68 21.81
C ASP A 508 19.29 -16.98 21.05
N ALA A 509 18.30 -17.84 20.91
CA ALA A 509 18.42 -19.07 20.13
C ALA A 509 18.42 -18.76 18.63
N LEU A 510 17.56 -17.85 18.16
CA LEU A 510 17.54 -17.38 16.78
C LEU A 510 18.83 -16.64 16.41
N ALA A 511 19.33 -15.76 17.28
CA ALA A 511 20.59 -15.06 17.04
C ALA A 511 21.76 -16.04 16.86
N ARG A 512 21.81 -17.11 17.67
CA ARG A 512 22.81 -18.18 17.51
C ARG A 512 22.66 -18.96 16.20
N VAL A 513 21.43 -19.26 15.78
CA VAL A 513 21.19 -19.96 14.51
C VAL A 513 21.60 -19.09 13.31
N LEU A 514 21.37 -17.78 13.38
CA LEU A 514 21.78 -16.85 12.33
C LEU A 514 23.30 -16.61 12.30
N GLY A 515 24.02 -16.90 13.39
CA GLY A 515 25.46 -16.65 13.49
C GLY A 515 25.82 -15.16 13.45
N ASP A 516 24.86 -14.28 13.72
CA ASP A 516 25.01 -12.83 13.65
C ASP A 516 24.89 -12.20 15.05
N ALA A 517 25.96 -11.51 15.47
CA ALA A 517 26.03 -10.85 16.77
C ALA A 517 25.04 -9.68 16.92
N ASP A 518 24.62 -9.05 15.80
CA ASP A 518 23.67 -7.93 15.81
C ASP A 518 22.20 -8.39 15.65
N ALA A 519 21.95 -9.67 15.38
CA ALA A 519 20.60 -10.20 15.22
C ALA A 519 19.73 -9.97 16.46
N GLY A 520 20.27 -10.15 17.66
CA GLY A 520 19.55 -9.90 18.91
C GLY A 520 19.06 -8.45 19.04
N ARG A 521 19.91 -7.47 18.68
CA ARG A 521 19.54 -6.04 18.67
C ARG A 521 18.46 -5.75 17.62
N THR A 522 18.57 -6.37 16.45
CA THR A 522 17.58 -6.24 15.38
C THR A 522 16.22 -6.79 15.82
N PHE A 523 16.19 -7.92 16.53
CA PHE A 523 14.96 -8.47 17.11
C PHE A 523 14.36 -7.54 18.18
N ASP A 524 15.18 -6.91 19.02
CA ASP A 524 14.70 -5.95 20.01
C ASP A 524 14.04 -4.73 19.35
N GLN A 525 14.66 -4.19 18.30
CA GLN A 525 14.09 -3.09 17.52
C GLN A 525 12.78 -3.51 16.84
N LEU A 526 12.72 -4.72 16.29
CA LEU A 526 11.51 -5.26 15.68
C LEU A 526 10.39 -5.43 16.72
N MET A 527 10.68 -5.93 17.92
CA MET A 527 9.68 -6.06 18.99
C MET A 527 9.11 -4.69 19.39
N VAL A 528 9.95 -3.65 19.49
CA VAL A 528 9.48 -2.27 19.75
C VAL A 528 8.56 -1.76 18.64
N LEU A 529 8.85 -2.07 17.37
CA LEU A 529 7.99 -1.71 16.24
C LEU A 529 6.68 -2.49 16.20
N LEU A 530 6.68 -3.74 16.67
CA LEU A 530 5.50 -4.62 16.69
C LEU A 530 4.58 -4.37 17.89
N GLU A 531 5.08 -3.79 18.99
CA GLU A 531 4.30 -3.50 20.20
C GLU A 531 2.95 -2.80 19.94
N PRO A 532 2.86 -1.73 19.12
CA PRO A 532 1.58 -1.10 18.82
C PRO A 532 0.72 -1.88 17.82
N VAL A 533 1.24 -2.91 17.17
CA VAL A 533 0.58 -3.63 16.07
C VAL A 533 -0.02 -4.93 16.61
N GLU A 534 -1.35 -5.00 16.66
CA GLU A 534 -2.01 -6.29 16.87
C GLU A 534 -1.85 -7.15 15.62
N ARG A 535 -2.19 -6.56 14.46
CA ARG A 535 -2.22 -7.24 13.17
C ARG A 535 -1.98 -6.26 12.04
N ALA A 536 -1.20 -6.67 11.05
CA ALA A 536 -1.06 -5.94 9.78
C ALA A 536 -1.49 -6.85 8.62
N ASP A 537 -2.46 -6.40 7.83
CA ASP A 537 -2.95 -7.10 6.65
C ASP A 537 -2.53 -6.33 5.38
N VAL A 538 -2.11 -7.05 4.35
CA VAL A 538 -2.08 -6.53 2.99
C VAL A 538 -3.38 -6.98 2.33
N VAL A 539 -4.20 -6.04 1.88
CA VAL A 539 -5.52 -6.31 1.29
C VAL A 539 -5.57 -5.85 -0.16
N VAL A 540 -6.27 -6.61 -1.00
CA VAL A 540 -6.57 -6.27 -2.38
C VAL A 540 -8.08 -6.22 -2.56
N ARG A 541 -8.58 -5.14 -3.17
CA ARG A 541 -9.98 -5.01 -3.57
C ARG A 541 -10.04 -4.78 -5.06
N GLY A 542 -10.93 -5.50 -5.71
CA GLY A 542 -11.18 -5.32 -7.14
C GLY A 542 -12.51 -4.60 -7.35
N THR A 543 -12.54 -3.72 -8.35
CA THR A 543 -13.77 -3.14 -8.87
C THR A 543 -13.91 -3.54 -10.34
N GLU A 544 -15.05 -3.25 -10.96
CA GLU A 544 -15.25 -3.53 -12.39
C GLU A 544 -14.17 -2.88 -13.27
N THR A 545 -13.66 -1.72 -12.85
CA THR A 545 -12.73 -0.91 -13.62
C THR A 545 -11.30 -0.90 -13.05
N GLY A 546 -11.07 -1.45 -11.87
CA GLY A 546 -9.84 -1.15 -11.14
C GLY A 546 -9.47 -2.10 -10.02
N VAL A 547 -8.40 -1.71 -9.32
CA VAL A 547 -7.83 -2.47 -8.21
C VAL A 547 -7.29 -1.52 -7.14
N ARG A 548 -7.43 -1.93 -5.88
CA ARG A 548 -6.91 -1.24 -4.71
C ARG A 548 -6.04 -2.18 -3.90
N LEU A 549 -4.79 -1.81 -3.67
CA LEU A 549 -3.84 -2.50 -2.81
C LEU A 549 -3.61 -1.64 -1.56
N ALA A 550 -3.76 -2.21 -0.37
CA ALA A 550 -3.61 -1.46 0.87
C ALA A 550 -2.91 -2.28 1.95
N VAL A 551 -2.19 -1.59 2.83
CA VAL A 551 -1.75 -2.10 4.12
C VAL A 551 -2.70 -1.58 5.18
N ARG A 552 -3.34 -2.50 5.92
CA ARG A 552 -4.21 -2.21 7.05
C ARG A 552 -3.54 -2.65 8.35
N ILE A 553 -3.30 -1.73 9.26
CA ILE A 553 -2.75 -1.96 10.58
C ILE A 553 -3.88 -1.84 11.60
N ARG A 554 -4.16 -2.92 12.31
CA ARG A 554 -4.98 -2.92 13.52
C ARG A 554 -4.05 -2.72 14.72
N PRO A 555 -4.20 -1.60 15.45
CA PRO A 555 -3.40 -1.37 16.65
C PRO A 555 -3.90 -2.21 17.84
N VAL A 556 -3.01 -2.49 18.80
CA VAL A 556 -3.35 -3.23 20.05
C VAL A 556 -4.41 -2.52 20.88
N ARG A 557 -4.43 -1.18 20.81
CA ARG A 557 -5.49 -0.34 21.36
C ARG A 557 -6.25 0.29 20.20
N PRO A 558 -7.59 0.27 20.20
CA PRO A 558 -8.36 0.77 19.06
C PRO A 558 -8.21 2.28 18.89
N LEU A 559 -8.36 2.75 17.65
CA LEU A 559 -8.38 4.18 17.30
C LEU A 559 -9.74 4.85 17.51
N LYS A 560 -10.77 4.06 17.83
CA LYS A 560 -12.14 4.52 18.07
C LYS A 560 -12.77 3.75 19.22
#